data_AF-A0ABC9KLA5-F1
#
_entry.id   AF-A0ABC9KLA5-F1
#
_cell.length_a   1.000
_cell.length_b   1.000
_cell.length_c   1.000
_cell.angle_alpha   90.00
_cell.angle_beta   90.00
_cell.angle_gamma   90.00
#
_symmetry.space_group_name_H-M   'P 1'
#
loop_
_entity.id
_entity.type
_entity.pdbx_description
1 polymer ?
#
loop_
_entity_poly.entity_id
_entity_poly.type
_entity_poly.pdbx_seq_one_letter_code
_entity_poly.pdbx_strand_id
1 'polypeptide(L)'
;MRACINNQQIRHHNKCVILELLYRQKRANKSTLARLAQISIPAVSNILQELESEKRVVNIDDESQTRGHSSGTWLIAPEGDWTLCLNVTPTSIECQVANACLSPKGEFEYLQIDAPTPQALLSEIEKCWHRHRKLWPDRTINLALAIHGHVDPVTGVSQTMPQAPWTTPVEVKYLLEEKLGIRVMVDNDCVMLALAEKWQNNSQKRDFCVINVDYGIGSSFVINEQIYRGSLYGSGQISHTIVNPDGVVCDCGRYGCLETVASLSALKKQARVWLKSQPVNTQLDPEKLTTAQLIAAW
;
A
#
# COMPACT_ATOMS: atom_id res chain seq x y z
N MET A 1 -21.28 -4.05 -24.30
CA MET A 1 -21.16 -2.80 -25.07
C MET A 1 -19.71 -2.35 -24.98
N ARG A 2 -18.90 -2.48 -26.05
CA ARG A 2 -17.48 -2.09 -26.02
C ARG A 2 -17.42 -0.57 -25.88
N ALA A 3 -16.99 -0.06 -24.73
CA ALA A 3 -16.77 1.37 -24.57
C ALA A 3 -15.71 1.81 -25.60
N CYS A 4 -16.11 2.64 -26.56
CA CYS A 4 -15.15 3.31 -27.44
C CYS A 4 -14.26 4.18 -26.57
N ILE A 5 -12.97 3.85 -26.55
CA ILE A 5 -11.96 4.68 -25.89
C ILE A 5 -11.94 6.01 -26.64
N ASN A 6 -12.26 7.12 -25.96
CA ASN A 6 -12.19 8.45 -26.55
C ASN A 6 -10.76 9.02 -26.44
N ASN A 7 -10.46 10.08 -27.21
CA ASN A 7 -9.12 10.70 -27.22
C ASN A 7 -8.65 11.17 -25.83
N GLN A 8 -9.57 11.56 -24.95
CA GLN A 8 -9.25 11.98 -23.59
C GLN A 8 -8.77 10.79 -22.74
N GLN A 9 -9.41 9.64 -22.86
CA GLN A 9 -9.01 8.40 -22.18
C GLN A 9 -7.64 7.90 -22.68
N ILE A 10 -7.37 7.97 -23.99
CA ILE A 10 -6.04 7.66 -24.55
C ILE A 10 -4.98 8.59 -23.97
N ARG A 11 -5.26 9.89 -23.94
CA ARG A 11 -4.32 10.90 -23.41
C ARG A 11 -4.03 10.68 -21.93
N HIS A 12 -5.07 10.37 -21.14
CA HIS A 12 -4.91 10.04 -19.72
C HIS A 12 -4.09 8.76 -19.53
N HIS A 13 -4.37 7.70 -20.30
CA HIS A 13 -3.60 6.46 -20.26
C HIS A 13 -2.12 6.71 -20.60
N ASN A 14 -1.84 7.46 -21.66
CA ASN A 14 -0.48 7.76 -22.07
C ASN A 14 0.28 8.61 -21.03
N LYS A 15 -0.40 9.55 -20.34
CA LYS A 15 0.18 10.24 -19.18
C LYS A 15 0.63 9.23 -18.13
N CYS A 16 -0.26 8.31 -17.72
CA CYS A 16 0.05 7.28 -16.73
C CYS A 16 1.26 6.42 -17.15
N VAL A 17 1.33 6.00 -18.42
CA VAL A 17 2.47 5.23 -18.96
C VAL A 17 3.77 6.03 -18.84
N ILE A 18 3.79 7.30 -19.24
CA ILE A 18 5.00 8.14 -19.15
C ILE A 18 5.45 8.32 -17.70
N LEU A 19 4.51 8.50 -16.77
CA LEU A 19 4.81 8.64 -15.35
C LEU A 19 5.35 7.34 -14.75
N GLU A 20 4.74 6.20 -15.08
CA GLU A 20 5.25 4.88 -14.69
C GLU A 20 6.70 4.69 -15.16
N LEU A 21 6.99 5.02 -16.41
CA LEU A 21 8.34 4.94 -16.95
C LEU A 21 9.30 5.86 -16.21
N LEU A 22 8.89 7.09 -15.87
CA LEU A 22 9.73 8.02 -15.09
C LEU A 22 9.94 7.54 -13.65
N TYR A 23 8.95 6.93 -13.00
CA TYR A 23 9.10 6.31 -11.68
C TYR A 23 10.09 5.14 -11.70
N ARG A 24 10.13 4.35 -12.79
CA ARG A 24 11.05 3.22 -12.95
C ARG A 24 12.45 3.65 -13.36
N GLN A 25 12.57 4.47 -14.40
CA GLN A 25 13.87 4.90 -14.94
C GLN A 25 14.54 5.98 -14.08
N LYS A 26 13.77 6.68 -13.22
CA LYS A 26 14.14 7.87 -12.44
C LYS A 26 14.50 9.09 -13.28
N ARG A 27 15.15 8.90 -14.44
CA ARG A 27 15.58 9.90 -15.40
C ARG A 27 15.46 9.34 -16.81
N ALA A 28 14.84 10.08 -17.73
CA ALA A 28 14.76 9.66 -19.13
C ALA A 28 14.64 10.86 -20.09
N ASN A 29 15.26 10.77 -21.26
CA ASN A 29 15.06 11.73 -22.34
C ASN A 29 13.84 11.35 -23.21
N LYS A 30 13.40 12.27 -24.08
CA LYS A 30 12.22 12.08 -24.94
C LYS A 30 12.33 10.85 -25.84
N SER A 31 13.50 10.58 -26.40
CA SER A 31 13.72 9.43 -27.29
C SER A 31 13.62 8.10 -26.55
N THR A 32 14.13 8.02 -25.31
CA THR A 32 14.00 6.84 -24.45
C THR A 32 12.54 6.60 -24.08
N LEU A 33 11.83 7.63 -23.66
CA LEU A 33 10.40 7.55 -23.32
C LEU A 33 9.56 7.11 -24.53
N ALA A 34 9.81 7.67 -25.72
CA ALA A 34 9.12 7.29 -26.96
C ALA A 34 9.33 5.81 -27.29
N ARG A 35 10.58 5.32 -27.19
CA ARG A 35 10.93 3.92 -27.44
C ARG A 35 10.28 2.98 -26.43
N LEU A 36 10.26 3.32 -25.15
CA LEU A 36 9.69 2.47 -24.10
C LEU A 36 8.15 2.47 -24.13
N ALA A 37 7.53 3.62 -24.36
CA ALA A 37 6.07 3.78 -24.43
C ALA A 37 5.49 3.39 -25.80
N GLN A 38 6.32 3.12 -26.81
CA GLN A 38 5.90 2.78 -28.18
C GLN A 38 4.98 3.84 -28.82
N ILE A 39 5.29 5.11 -28.59
CA ILE A 39 4.59 6.27 -29.16
C ILE A 39 5.58 7.26 -29.76
N SER A 40 5.11 8.15 -30.63
CA SER A 40 5.98 9.11 -31.32
C SER A 40 6.60 10.15 -30.38
N ILE A 41 7.80 10.64 -30.71
CA ILE A 41 8.47 11.72 -29.94
C ILE A 41 7.60 12.98 -29.83
N PRO A 42 6.89 13.45 -30.88
CA PRO A 42 5.95 14.56 -30.74
C PRO A 42 4.84 14.31 -29.71
N ALA A 43 4.27 13.10 -29.67
CA ALA A 43 3.26 12.74 -28.67
C ALA A 43 3.83 12.78 -27.25
N VAL A 44 5.03 12.22 -27.05
CA VAL A 44 5.77 12.31 -25.78
C VAL A 44 6.02 13.76 -25.38
N SER A 45 6.42 14.62 -26.31
CA SER A 45 6.68 16.03 -26.04
C SER A 45 5.43 16.77 -25.56
N ASN A 46 4.28 16.53 -26.20
CA ASN A 46 3.01 17.14 -25.78
C ASN A 46 2.59 16.66 -24.38
N ILE A 47 2.73 15.35 -24.12
CA ILE A 47 2.41 14.75 -22.81
C ILE A 47 3.29 15.33 -21.71
N LEU A 48 4.61 15.45 -21.95
CA LEU A 48 5.55 16.00 -20.99
C LEU A 48 5.29 17.48 -20.70
N GLN A 49 4.95 18.28 -21.72
CA GLN A 49 4.57 19.69 -21.53
C GLN A 49 3.33 19.83 -20.65
N GLU A 50 2.32 18.97 -20.83
CA GLU A 50 1.16 18.97 -19.95
C GLU A 50 1.52 18.57 -18.51
N LEU A 51 2.28 17.49 -18.34
CA LEU A 51 2.70 17.03 -17.02
C LEU A 51 3.58 18.07 -16.30
N GLU A 52 4.39 18.82 -17.05
CA GLU A 52 5.19 19.93 -16.53
C GLU A 52 4.30 21.12 -16.12
N SER A 53 3.29 21.46 -16.92
CA SER A 53 2.30 22.48 -16.56
C SER A 53 1.50 22.11 -15.30
N GLU A 54 1.30 20.81 -15.07
CA GLU A 54 0.72 20.23 -13.86
C GLU A 54 1.74 20.10 -12.70
N LYS A 55 3.00 20.52 -12.89
CA LYS A 55 4.10 20.43 -11.92
C LYS A 55 4.43 18.99 -11.48
N ARG A 56 4.18 18.01 -12.33
CA ARG A 56 4.39 16.59 -12.04
C ARG A 56 5.73 16.05 -12.50
N VAL A 57 6.29 16.66 -13.53
CA VAL A 57 7.62 16.34 -14.06
C VAL A 57 8.39 17.64 -14.25
N VAL A 58 9.71 17.52 -14.33
CA VAL A 58 10.61 18.64 -14.63
C VAL A 58 11.65 18.20 -15.65
N ASN A 59 12.00 19.10 -16.56
CA ASN A 59 13.15 18.95 -17.44
C ASN A 59 14.39 19.58 -16.78
N ILE A 60 15.47 18.81 -16.68
CA ILE A 60 16.77 19.29 -16.25
C ILE A 60 17.74 19.24 -17.42
N ASP A 61 18.56 20.28 -17.56
CA ASP A 61 19.64 20.27 -18.53
C ASP A 61 20.67 19.22 -18.17
N ASP A 62 21.13 18.47 -19.17
CA ASP A 62 22.17 17.48 -18.98
C ASP A 62 23.53 18.14 -19.20
N GLU A 63 24.19 18.56 -18.12
CA GLU A 63 25.52 19.20 -18.16
C GLU A 63 26.60 18.30 -18.81
N SER A 64 26.32 17.00 -19.00
CA SER A 64 27.29 16.01 -19.45
C SER A 64 27.47 15.87 -20.97
N GLN A 65 26.69 16.58 -21.82
CA GLN A 65 26.78 16.44 -23.28
C GLN A 65 27.32 17.70 -23.97
N THR A 66 28.56 17.60 -24.45
CA THR A 66 29.31 18.67 -25.13
C THR A 66 29.03 18.81 -26.63
N ARG A 67 28.20 17.95 -27.26
CA ARG A 67 27.86 18.07 -28.70
C ARG A 67 26.45 17.55 -29.02
N GLY A 68 25.56 18.47 -29.40
CA GLY A 68 24.20 18.20 -29.90
C GLY A 68 23.13 18.98 -29.13
N HIS A 69 22.03 19.34 -29.78
CA HIS A 69 20.87 19.96 -29.10
C HIS A 69 20.33 19.00 -28.03
N SER A 70 20.71 19.20 -26.77
CA SER A 70 20.21 18.39 -25.67
C SER A 70 18.76 18.76 -25.40
N SER A 71 17.85 17.78 -25.50
CA SER A 71 16.43 17.96 -25.18
C SER A 71 16.13 17.88 -23.67
N GLY A 72 17.17 18.06 -22.85
CA GLY A 72 17.21 17.79 -21.41
C GLY A 72 16.85 16.35 -21.02
N THR A 73 16.88 16.10 -19.72
CA THR A 73 16.47 14.86 -19.07
C THR A 73 15.23 15.12 -18.23
N TRP A 74 14.21 14.27 -18.34
CA TRP A 74 12.97 14.39 -17.59
C TRP A 74 12.98 13.49 -16.37
N LEU A 75 12.43 13.98 -15.26
CA LEU A 75 12.20 13.23 -14.03
C LEU A 75 10.88 13.65 -13.37
N ILE A 76 10.42 12.87 -12.38
CA ILE A 76 9.33 13.28 -11.49
C ILE A 76 9.75 14.56 -10.74
N ALA A 77 8.86 15.55 -10.67
CA ALA A 77 9.13 16.82 -10.02
C ALA A 77 9.38 16.62 -8.51
N PRO A 78 10.59 16.90 -7.99
CA PRO A 78 10.91 16.69 -6.56
C PRO A 78 10.07 17.55 -5.62
N GLU A 79 9.62 18.71 -6.10
CA GLU A 79 8.78 19.67 -5.38
C GLU A 79 7.28 19.34 -5.43
N GLY A 80 6.89 18.23 -6.07
CA GLY A 80 5.51 17.77 -6.10
C GLY A 80 4.97 17.42 -4.71
N ASP A 81 3.66 17.14 -4.64
CA ASP A 81 2.97 16.84 -3.39
C ASP A 81 3.62 15.69 -2.62
N TRP A 82 3.62 15.83 -1.30
CA TRP A 82 4.06 14.77 -0.40
C TRP A 82 2.86 13.90 -0.03
N THR A 83 3.15 12.69 0.43
CA THR A 83 2.14 11.74 0.91
C THR A 83 2.56 11.21 2.26
N LEU A 84 1.66 11.26 3.23
CA LEU A 84 1.77 10.51 4.48
C LEU A 84 1.17 9.13 4.25
N CYS A 85 2.03 8.11 4.27
CA CYS A 85 1.66 6.71 4.10
C CYS A 85 1.40 6.12 5.48
N LEU A 86 0.20 5.58 5.69
CA LEU A 86 -0.20 4.94 6.94
C LEU A 86 -0.51 3.46 6.70
N ASN A 87 -0.03 2.58 7.58
CA ASN A 87 -0.55 1.22 7.73
C ASN A 87 -1.39 1.18 9.01
N VAL A 88 -2.67 0.83 8.86
CA VAL A 88 -3.71 1.11 9.85
C VAL A 88 -4.41 -0.16 10.29
N THR A 89 -4.38 -0.38 11.61
CA THR A 89 -5.20 -1.34 12.33
C THR A 89 -6.00 -0.61 13.42
N PRO A 90 -6.98 -1.26 14.07
CA PRO A 90 -7.64 -0.70 15.26
C PRO A 90 -6.72 -0.49 16.46
N THR A 91 -5.57 -1.16 16.47
CA THR A 91 -4.64 -1.21 17.61
C THR A 91 -3.32 -0.48 17.37
N SER A 92 -3.04 -0.11 16.12
CA SER A 92 -1.79 0.54 15.74
C SER A 92 -1.92 1.34 14.45
N ILE A 93 -1.09 2.37 14.34
CA ILE A 93 -0.83 3.09 13.09
C ILE A 93 0.68 3.17 12.91
N GLU A 94 1.19 2.65 11.80
CA GLU A 94 2.55 2.90 11.35
C GLU A 94 2.53 4.01 10.31
N CYS A 95 3.50 4.92 10.35
CA CYS A 95 3.51 6.05 9.44
C CYS A 95 4.89 6.42 8.90
N GLN A 96 4.92 6.81 7.62
CA GLN A 96 6.10 7.35 6.94
C GLN A 96 5.65 8.42 5.94
N VAL A 97 6.27 9.61 5.99
CA VAL A 97 6.10 10.62 4.94
C VAL A 97 7.02 10.29 3.77
N ALA A 98 6.53 10.44 2.55
CA ALA A 98 7.31 10.34 1.33
C ALA A 98 7.07 11.56 0.43
N ASN A 99 8.11 12.01 -0.27
CA ASN A 99 7.97 13.03 -1.29
C ASN A 99 7.39 12.45 -2.60
N ALA A 100 7.18 13.30 -3.61
CA ALA A 100 6.65 12.90 -4.91
C ALA A 100 7.48 11.80 -5.63
N CYS A 101 8.77 11.69 -5.30
CA CYS A 101 9.69 10.68 -5.83
C CYS A 101 9.67 9.36 -5.02
N LEU A 102 8.74 9.21 -4.07
CA LEU A 102 8.65 8.08 -3.13
C LEU A 102 9.89 7.91 -2.24
N SER A 103 10.61 9.00 -1.99
CA SER A 103 11.72 9.01 -1.04
C SER A 103 11.22 9.37 0.35
N PRO A 104 11.57 8.60 1.40
CA PRO A 104 11.14 8.88 2.76
C PRO A 104 11.64 10.24 3.25
N LYS A 105 10.81 10.89 4.07
CA LYS A 105 11.08 12.15 4.76
C LYS A 105 10.69 12.00 6.23
N GLY A 106 11.57 12.45 7.12
CA GLY A 106 11.41 12.20 8.56
C GLY A 106 11.61 10.72 8.91
N GLU A 107 11.40 10.43 10.20
CA GLU A 107 11.52 9.08 10.74
C GLU A 107 10.25 8.26 10.52
N PHE A 108 10.42 6.95 10.46
CA PHE A 108 9.31 6.01 10.58
C PHE A 108 8.77 6.07 12.02
N GLU A 109 7.44 6.10 12.18
CA GLU A 109 6.84 6.06 13.51
C GLU A 109 5.84 4.91 13.64
N TYR A 110 5.79 4.34 14.86
CA TYR A 110 4.79 3.38 15.27
C TYR A 110 3.98 4.00 16.42
N LEU A 111 2.66 4.06 16.24
CA LEU A 111 1.72 4.55 17.22
C LEU A 111 0.85 3.40 17.69
N GLN A 112 0.88 3.10 18.98
CA GLN A 112 -0.12 2.24 19.57
C GLN A 112 -1.40 3.04 19.79
N ILE A 113 -2.52 2.53 19.30
CA ILE A 113 -3.84 3.13 19.48
C ILE A 113 -4.82 2.12 20.05
N ASP A 114 -5.95 2.61 20.54
CA ASP A 114 -7.11 1.79 20.86
C ASP A 114 -8.32 2.50 20.26
N ALA A 115 -8.70 2.08 19.07
CA ALA A 115 -9.93 2.53 18.46
C ALA A 115 -11.01 1.52 18.85
N PRO A 116 -12.01 1.86 19.69
CA PRO A 116 -13.17 1.03 19.99
C PRO A 116 -14.36 1.30 19.04
N THR A 117 -14.27 2.34 18.20
CA THR A 117 -15.29 2.71 17.20
C THR A 117 -14.66 3.16 15.88
N PRO A 118 -15.39 3.12 14.76
CA PRO A 118 -14.94 3.72 13.49
C PRO A 118 -14.50 5.18 13.62
N GLN A 119 -15.25 5.98 14.38
CA GLN A 119 -14.97 7.40 14.59
C GLN A 119 -13.68 7.61 15.40
N ALA A 120 -13.39 6.74 16.36
CA ALA A 120 -12.12 6.77 17.08
C ALA A 120 -10.95 6.49 16.13
N LEU A 121 -11.06 5.50 15.25
CA LEU A 121 -10.02 5.19 14.26
C LEU A 121 -9.76 6.37 13.32
N LEU A 122 -10.82 6.97 12.76
CA LEU A 122 -10.72 8.16 11.90
C LEU A 122 -10.07 9.33 12.65
N SER A 123 -10.42 9.55 13.92
CA SER A 123 -9.82 10.59 14.74
C SER A 123 -8.31 10.38 14.96
N GLU A 124 -7.85 9.14 15.15
CA GLU A 124 -6.42 8.84 15.26
C GLU A 124 -5.67 9.08 13.95
N ILE A 125 -6.27 8.73 12.80
CA ILE A 125 -5.71 9.02 11.47
C ILE A 125 -5.57 10.54 11.26
N GLU A 126 -6.61 11.31 11.59
CA GLU A 126 -6.59 12.76 11.48
C GLU A 126 -5.54 13.40 12.39
N LYS A 127 -5.45 12.96 13.65
CA LYS A 127 -4.42 13.44 14.59
C LYS A 127 -3.03 13.18 14.03
N CYS A 128 -2.81 11.98 13.48
CA CYS A 128 -1.55 11.62 12.83
C CYS A 128 -1.25 12.58 11.66
N TRP A 129 -2.22 12.83 10.78
CA TRP A 129 -2.05 13.75 9.66
C TRP A 129 -1.76 15.19 10.11
N HIS A 130 -2.54 15.75 11.05
CA HIS A 130 -2.34 17.11 11.55
C HIS A 130 -0.96 17.29 12.19
N ARG A 131 -0.45 16.28 12.89
CA ARG A 131 0.89 16.31 13.47
C ARG A 131 1.97 16.45 12.38
N HIS A 132 1.90 15.66 11.31
CA HIS A 132 2.84 15.77 10.19
C HIS A 132 2.67 17.09 9.42
N ARG A 133 1.43 17.55 9.22
CA ARG A 133 1.13 18.84 8.58
C ARG A 133 1.72 20.03 9.34
N LYS A 134 1.89 19.94 10.67
CA LYS A 134 2.56 20.97 11.49
C LYS A 134 4.08 20.95 11.32
N LEU A 135 4.69 19.79 11.09
CA LEU A 135 6.13 19.67 10.87
C LEU A 135 6.58 20.27 9.53
N TRP A 136 5.74 20.19 8.50
CA TRP A 136 6.03 20.75 7.18
C TRP A 136 4.90 21.68 6.71
N PRO A 137 4.83 22.91 7.25
CA PRO A 137 3.68 23.77 7.03
C PRO A 137 3.52 24.27 5.60
N ASP A 138 4.62 24.30 4.84
CA ASP A 138 4.67 24.78 3.45
C ASP A 138 4.50 23.67 2.41
N ARG A 139 4.22 22.44 2.87
CA ARG A 139 4.05 21.27 2.00
C ARG A 139 2.60 20.82 1.97
N THR A 140 2.11 20.52 0.78
CA THR A 140 0.89 19.72 0.59
C THR A 140 1.20 18.28 0.94
N ILE A 141 0.45 17.70 1.89
CA ILE A 141 0.61 16.31 2.32
C ILE A 141 -0.73 15.59 2.14
N ASN A 142 -0.80 14.71 1.14
CA ASN A 142 -1.94 13.82 0.91
C ASN A 142 -1.86 12.58 1.82
N LEU A 143 -2.89 11.74 1.83
CA LEU A 143 -2.91 10.48 2.57
C LEU A 143 -2.95 9.26 1.65
N ALA A 144 -2.15 8.25 2.00
CA ALA A 144 -2.27 6.89 1.49
C ALA A 144 -2.43 5.93 2.66
N LEU A 145 -3.48 5.13 2.65
CA LEU A 145 -3.87 4.24 3.75
C LEU A 145 -3.83 2.79 3.28
N ALA A 146 -2.95 2.00 3.88
CA ALA A 146 -3.03 0.55 3.93
C ALA A 146 -3.95 0.18 5.09
N ILE A 147 -5.08 -0.46 4.80
CA ILE A 147 -6.05 -0.86 5.82
C ILE A 147 -6.10 -2.38 5.89
N HIS A 148 -5.98 -2.91 7.10
CA HIS A 148 -6.15 -4.34 7.33
C HIS A 148 -7.61 -4.77 7.10
N GLY A 149 -7.80 -5.82 6.30
CA GLY A 149 -9.13 -6.36 5.94
C GLY A 149 -9.57 -6.03 4.51
N HIS A 150 -10.87 -6.13 4.25
CA HIS A 150 -11.43 -5.99 2.90
C HIS A 150 -11.74 -4.53 2.57
N VAL A 151 -11.23 -4.04 1.45
CA VAL A 151 -11.38 -2.65 1.01
C VAL A 151 -11.88 -2.61 -0.43
N ASP A 152 -12.84 -1.74 -0.71
CA ASP A 152 -13.13 -1.29 -2.07
C ASP A 152 -12.21 -0.10 -2.39
N PRO A 153 -11.20 -0.25 -3.26
CA PRO A 153 -10.22 0.80 -3.54
C PRO A 153 -10.79 1.94 -4.41
N VAL A 154 -11.94 1.73 -5.06
CA VAL A 154 -12.58 2.76 -5.90
C VAL A 154 -13.35 3.74 -5.03
N THR A 155 -14.21 3.22 -4.15
CA THR A 155 -14.98 4.04 -3.21
C THR A 155 -14.15 4.43 -1.98
N GLY A 156 -13.12 3.65 -1.66
CA GLY A 156 -12.29 3.80 -0.46
C GLY A 156 -13.01 3.38 0.83
N VAL A 157 -13.99 2.49 0.71
CA VAL A 157 -14.73 1.92 1.83
C VAL A 157 -13.97 0.72 2.39
N SER A 158 -13.70 0.75 3.70
CA SER A 158 -13.29 -0.44 4.46
C SER A 158 -14.54 -1.25 4.77
N GLN A 159 -14.70 -2.39 4.10
CA GLN A 159 -15.87 -3.26 4.24
C GLN A 159 -15.80 -4.07 5.53
N THR A 160 -14.63 -4.61 5.85
CA THR A 160 -14.38 -5.39 7.06
C THR A 160 -12.97 -5.15 7.56
N MET A 161 -12.81 -5.17 8.89
CA MET A 161 -11.51 -5.03 9.57
C MET A 161 -11.44 -6.09 10.67
N PRO A 162 -10.74 -7.23 10.47
CA PRO A 162 -10.85 -8.40 11.36
C PRO A 162 -10.51 -8.14 12.84
N GLN A 163 -9.61 -7.20 13.11
CA GLN A 163 -9.18 -6.86 14.47
C GLN A 163 -10.11 -5.85 15.16
N ALA A 164 -11.09 -5.30 14.45
CA ALA A 164 -11.94 -4.25 14.98
C ALA A 164 -13.05 -4.84 15.87
N PRO A 165 -13.37 -4.22 17.02
CA PRO A 165 -14.54 -4.58 17.80
C PRO A 165 -15.87 -4.15 17.17
N TRP A 166 -15.87 -3.60 15.94
CA TRP A 166 -17.06 -3.26 15.16
C TRP A 166 -17.05 -3.98 13.81
N THR A 167 -18.24 -4.16 13.25
CA THR A 167 -18.46 -4.85 11.96
C THR A 167 -18.99 -3.93 10.87
N THR A 168 -19.31 -2.67 11.19
CA THR A 168 -19.89 -1.72 10.25
C THR A 168 -18.84 -1.29 9.21
N PRO A 169 -19.18 -1.30 7.91
CA PRO A 169 -18.33 -0.70 6.88
C PRO A 169 -18.07 0.78 7.16
N VAL A 170 -16.89 1.26 6.80
CA VAL A 170 -16.43 2.62 7.06
C VAL A 170 -16.03 3.30 5.75
N GLU A 171 -16.64 4.44 5.44
CA GLU A 171 -16.34 5.25 4.25
C GLU A 171 -15.07 6.09 4.45
N VAL A 172 -13.95 5.41 4.73
CA VAL A 172 -12.70 6.03 5.19
C VAL A 172 -12.23 7.15 4.26
N LYS A 173 -12.23 6.90 2.95
CA LYS A 173 -11.83 7.92 1.97
C LYS A 173 -12.72 9.15 2.02
N TYR A 174 -14.04 8.98 1.86
CA TYR A 174 -14.97 10.10 1.82
C TYR A 174 -14.89 10.95 3.09
N LEU A 175 -14.95 10.31 4.26
CA LEU A 175 -14.96 10.99 5.56
C LEU A 175 -13.66 11.77 5.82
N LEU A 176 -12.51 11.23 5.42
CA LEU A 176 -11.23 11.91 5.57
C LEU A 176 -11.02 13.01 4.51
N GLU A 177 -11.47 12.81 3.26
CA GLU A 177 -11.42 13.85 2.22
C GLU A 177 -12.29 15.05 2.60
N GLU A 178 -13.52 14.80 3.08
CA GLU A 178 -14.45 15.82 3.55
C GLU A 178 -13.86 16.63 4.71
N LYS A 179 -13.19 15.96 5.66
CA LYS A 179 -12.70 16.60 6.87
C LYS A 179 -11.34 17.28 6.72
N LEU A 180 -10.45 16.73 5.90
CA LEU A 180 -9.07 17.20 5.76
C LEU A 180 -8.87 18.07 4.51
N GLY A 181 -9.75 18.00 3.50
CA GLY A 181 -9.63 18.77 2.27
C GLY A 181 -8.42 18.38 1.41
N ILE A 182 -7.95 17.15 1.53
CA ILE A 182 -6.81 16.59 0.80
C ILE A 182 -7.24 15.34 0.04
N ARG A 183 -6.37 14.86 -0.86
CA ARG A 183 -6.57 13.58 -1.51
C ARG A 183 -6.29 12.42 -0.54
N VAL A 184 -7.19 11.44 -0.51
CA VAL A 184 -7.02 10.21 0.27
C VAL A 184 -7.09 8.99 -0.68
N MET A 185 -6.08 8.14 -0.59
CA MET A 185 -6.03 6.86 -1.28
C MET A 185 -6.08 5.75 -0.25
N VAL A 186 -6.90 4.72 -0.49
CA VAL A 186 -7.11 3.63 0.44
C VAL A 186 -7.04 2.31 -0.31
N ASP A 187 -6.30 1.36 0.24
CA ASP A 187 -6.27 -0.01 -0.28
C ASP A 187 -6.03 -1.00 0.87
N ASN A 188 -6.17 -2.28 0.56
CA ASN A 188 -5.80 -3.34 1.47
C ASN A 188 -4.28 -3.35 1.73
N ASP A 189 -3.88 -3.68 2.96
CA ASP A 189 -2.50 -3.77 3.41
C ASP A 189 -1.61 -4.70 2.55
N CYS A 190 -2.08 -5.89 2.19
CA CYS A 190 -1.35 -6.83 1.34
C CYS A 190 -1.20 -6.30 -0.10
N VAL A 191 -2.18 -5.55 -0.60
CA VAL A 191 -2.06 -4.86 -1.89
C VAL A 191 -0.99 -3.77 -1.83
N MET A 192 -0.94 -3.00 -0.74
CA MET A 192 0.07 -1.96 -0.55
C MET A 192 1.47 -2.56 -0.43
N LEU A 193 1.63 -3.70 0.24
CA LEU A 193 2.89 -4.46 0.26
C LEU A 193 3.30 -4.95 -1.13
N ALA A 194 2.36 -5.49 -1.92
CA ALA A 194 2.65 -5.91 -3.29
C ALA A 194 3.03 -4.74 -4.20
N LEU A 195 2.41 -3.57 -4.02
CA LEU A 195 2.80 -2.35 -4.72
C LEU A 195 4.19 -1.88 -4.29
N ALA A 196 4.51 -1.93 -2.99
CA ALA A 196 5.84 -1.60 -2.50
C ALA A 196 6.90 -2.49 -3.16
N GLU A 197 6.69 -3.82 -3.18
CA GLU A 197 7.57 -4.76 -3.89
C GLU A 197 7.67 -4.45 -5.38
N LYS A 198 6.55 -4.20 -6.07
CA LYS A 198 6.54 -3.89 -7.51
C LYS A 198 7.41 -2.66 -7.84
N TRP A 199 7.36 -1.63 -7.01
CA TRP A 199 7.96 -0.33 -7.31
C TRP A 199 9.34 -0.11 -6.71
N GLN A 200 9.67 -0.76 -5.59
CA GLN A 200 10.95 -0.59 -4.90
C GLN A 200 11.94 -1.72 -5.19
N ASN A 201 11.45 -2.90 -5.57
CA ASN A 201 12.32 -4.02 -5.88
C ASN A 201 12.81 -3.91 -7.33
N ASN A 202 14.14 -3.85 -7.51
CA ASN A 202 14.76 -3.82 -8.83
C ASN A 202 14.64 -5.16 -9.59
N SER A 203 14.21 -6.23 -8.92
CA SER A 203 13.95 -7.50 -9.59
C SER A 203 12.74 -7.36 -10.51
N GLN A 204 12.95 -7.55 -11.81
CA GLN A 204 11.90 -7.44 -12.85
C GLN A 204 10.92 -8.62 -12.84
N LYS A 205 10.61 -9.19 -11.66
CA LYS A 205 9.59 -10.24 -11.56
C LYS A 205 8.24 -9.61 -11.90
N ARG A 206 7.76 -9.87 -13.11
CA ARG A 206 6.50 -9.33 -13.62
C ARG A 206 5.29 -9.91 -12.89
N ASP A 207 5.42 -11.17 -12.49
CA ASP A 207 4.39 -11.93 -11.80
C ASP A 207 4.94 -12.45 -10.46
N PHE A 208 4.26 -12.13 -9.38
CA PHE A 208 4.63 -12.58 -8.03
C PHE A 208 3.44 -12.53 -7.09
N CYS A 209 3.58 -13.18 -5.94
CA CYS A 209 2.63 -13.11 -4.83
C CYS A 209 3.36 -12.60 -3.60
N VAL A 210 2.77 -11.63 -2.91
CA VAL A 210 3.14 -11.31 -1.53
C VAL A 210 2.24 -12.11 -0.62
N ILE A 211 2.82 -12.75 0.39
CA ILE A 211 2.09 -13.41 1.47
C ILE A 211 2.51 -12.70 2.75
N ASN A 212 1.56 -12.02 3.39
CA ASN A 212 1.75 -11.41 4.69
C ASN A 212 1.32 -12.40 5.76
N VAL A 213 2.25 -12.80 6.63
CA VAL A 213 1.98 -13.67 7.78
C VAL A 213 2.21 -12.86 9.05
N ASP A 214 1.11 -12.45 9.66
CA ASP A 214 1.12 -11.69 10.91
C ASP A 214 -0.06 -12.18 11.77
N TYR A 215 -0.82 -11.29 12.42
CA TYR A 215 -2.01 -11.63 13.19
C TYR A 215 -2.94 -12.61 12.45
N GLY A 216 -3.21 -12.30 11.18
CA GLY A 216 -3.84 -13.18 10.21
C GLY A 216 -2.89 -13.56 9.08
N ILE A 217 -3.42 -14.20 8.05
CA ILE A 217 -2.71 -14.41 6.80
C ILE A 217 -3.41 -13.63 5.69
N GLY A 218 -2.65 -12.89 4.92
CA GLY A 218 -3.15 -12.19 3.74
C GLY A 218 -2.24 -12.42 2.55
N SER A 219 -2.75 -12.23 1.35
CA SER A 219 -1.91 -12.22 0.16
C SER A 219 -2.40 -11.24 -0.88
N SER A 220 -1.50 -10.90 -1.80
CA SER A 220 -1.82 -10.12 -2.98
C SER A 220 -0.99 -10.62 -4.15
N PHE A 221 -1.62 -10.68 -5.31
CA PHE A 221 -1.04 -11.23 -6.53
C PHE A 221 -0.79 -10.10 -7.51
N VAL A 222 0.41 -10.06 -8.05
CA VAL A 222 0.77 -9.23 -9.20
C VAL A 222 0.84 -10.16 -10.41
N ILE A 223 0.01 -9.91 -11.42
CA ILE A 223 -0.09 -10.70 -12.64
C ILE A 223 -0.12 -9.72 -13.82
N ASN A 224 0.74 -9.92 -14.80
CA ASN A 224 0.96 -9.00 -15.93
C ASN A 224 1.24 -7.57 -15.45
N GLU A 225 2.09 -7.43 -14.42
CA GLU A 225 2.41 -6.16 -13.77
C GLU A 225 1.21 -5.43 -13.13
N GLN A 226 0.05 -6.06 -13.00
CA GLN A 226 -1.14 -5.48 -12.39
C GLN A 226 -1.52 -6.22 -11.12
N ILE A 227 -2.05 -5.49 -10.14
CA ILE A 227 -2.67 -6.13 -8.98
C ILE A 227 -3.87 -6.93 -9.48
N TYR A 228 -3.84 -8.24 -9.31
CA TYR A 228 -5.00 -9.09 -9.52
C TYR A 228 -5.92 -8.94 -8.31
N ARG A 229 -7.03 -8.20 -8.49
CA ARG A 229 -8.00 -7.90 -7.43
C ARG A 229 -9.15 -8.90 -7.31
N GLY A 230 -9.34 -9.76 -8.31
CA GLY A 230 -10.48 -10.68 -8.36
C GLY A 230 -11.82 -9.96 -8.44
N SER A 231 -12.91 -10.73 -8.28
CA SER A 231 -14.27 -10.16 -8.22
C SER A 231 -14.47 -9.45 -6.88
N LEU A 232 -15.17 -8.31 -6.92
CA LEU A 232 -15.46 -7.47 -5.74
C LEU A 232 -14.21 -7.06 -4.93
N TYR A 233 -13.03 -7.05 -5.54
CA TYR A 233 -11.76 -6.73 -4.88
C TYR A 233 -11.36 -7.71 -3.75
N GLY A 234 -11.90 -8.94 -3.77
CA GLY A 234 -11.72 -9.96 -2.72
C GLY A 234 -10.65 -11.03 -3.01
N SER A 235 -9.76 -10.83 -3.98
CA SER A 235 -8.63 -11.75 -4.21
C SER A 235 -7.67 -11.79 -3.00
N GLY A 236 -6.83 -12.82 -2.91
CA GLY A 236 -5.76 -12.84 -1.91
C GLY A 236 -6.17 -13.43 -0.55
N GLN A 237 -7.37 -13.99 -0.46
CA GLN A 237 -7.92 -14.62 0.75
C GLN A 237 -7.41 -16.07 0.93
N ILE A 238 -6.10 -16.29 0.74
CA ILE A 238 -5.49 -17.63 0.82
C ILE A 238 -5.59 -18.23 2.23
N SER A 239 -5.69 -17.37 3.24
CA SER A 239 -5.89 -17.71 4.65
C SER A 239 -7.13 -18.56 4.90
N HIS A 240 -8.17 -18.42 4.07
CA HIS A 240 -9.41 -19.16 4.19
C HIS A 240 -9.47 -20.43 3.33
N THR A 241 -8.34 -20.83 2.73
CA THR A 241 -8.20 -22.14 2.08
C THR A 241 -8.30 -23.24 3.12
N ILE A 242 -9.16 -24.23 2.91
CA ILE A 242 -9.29 -25.38 3.81
C ILE A 242 -8.07 -26.29 3.62
N VAL A 243 -7.23 -26.39 4.66
CA VAL A 243 -6.04 -27.24 4.68
C VAL A 243 -6.18 -28.43 5.62
N ASN A 244 -7.12 -28.37 6.56
CA ASN A 244 -7.47 -29.47 7.44
C ASN A 244 -9.00 -29.54 7.62
N PRO A 245 -9.73 -30.37 6.86
CA PRO A 245 -11.20 -30.46 6.94
C PRO A 245 -11.76 -30.69 8.35
N ASP A 246 -11.00 -31.40 9.20
CA ASP A 246 -11.35 -31.69 10.60
C ASP A 246 -10.72 -30.69 11.59
N GLY A 247 -10.28 -29.53 11.08
CA GLY A 247 -9.62 -28.48 11.85
C GLY A 247 -10.59 -27.65 12.70
N VAL A 248 -10.05 -26.63 13.37
CA VAL A 248 -10.86 -25.74 14.21
C VAL A 248 -11.67 -24.75 13.38
N VAL A 249 -12.69 -24.16 13.99
CA VAL A 249 -13.49 -23.10 13.37
C VAL A 249 -12.63 -21.85 13.14
N CYS A 250 -12.78 -21.26 11.96
CA CYS A 250 -12.21 -19.99 11.55
C CYS A 250 -13.26 -18.88 11.72
N ASP A 251 -12.82 -17.64 11.91
CA ASP A 251 -13.71 -16.49 12.03
C ASP A 251 -14.54 -16.22 10.77
N CYS A 252 -14.14 -16.78 9.62
CA CYS A 252 -14.96 -16.78 8.40
C CYS A 252 -16.14 -17.77 8.43
N GLY A 253 -16.29 -18.56 9.50
CA GLY A 253 -17.35 -19.53 9.72
C GLY A 253 -17.08 -20.94 9.17
N ARG A 254 -15.97 -21.15 8.46
CA ARG A 254 -15.55 -22.47 7.95
C ARG A 254 -14.63 -23.18 8.96
N TYR A 255 -14.43 -24.48 8.76
CA TYR A 255 -13.48 -25.27 9.53
C TYR A 255 -12.19 -25.46 8.73
N GLY A 256 -11.04 -25.44 9.42
CA GLY A 256 -9.81 -25.92 8.81
C GLY A 256 -9.08 -24.94 7.91
N CYS A 257 -9.38 -23.65 7.99
CA CYS A 257 -8.72 -22.64 7.19
C CYS A 257 -7.22 -22.56 7.53
N LEU A 258 -6.38 -22.28 6.52
CA LEU A 258 -4.93 -22.08 6.68
C LEU A 258 -4.58 -21.10 7.82
N GLU A 259 -5.35 -20.03 7.99
CA GLU A 259 -5.17 -19.07 9.08
C GLU A 259 -5.18 -19.73 10.45
N THR A 260 -6.06 -20.70 10.67
CA THR A 260 -6.26 -21.36 11.98
C THR A 260 -5.08 -22.22 12.40
N VAL A 261 -4.14 -22.49 11.48
CA VAL A 261 -2.97 -23.33 11.74
C VAL A 261 -1.65 -22.57 11.57
N ALA A 262 -1.59 -21.54 10.72
CA ALA A 262 -0.33 -20.93 10.30
C ALA A 262 -0.22 -19.42 10.60
N SER A 263 -1.28 -18.75 11.07
CA SER A 263 -1.17 -17.35 11.47
C SER A 263 -0.41 -17.19 12.78
N LEU A 264 0.10 -16.00 13.05
CA LEU A 264 0.77 -15.71 14.32
C LEU A 264 -0.18 -15.85 15.51
N SER A 265 -1.47 -15.51 15.34
CA SER A 265 -2.48 -15.69 16.38
C SER A 265 -2.72 -17.18 16.68
N ALA A 266 -2.78 -18.03 15.65
CA ALA A 266 -2.89 -19.47 15.78
C ALA A 266 -1.65 -20.09 16.45
N LEU A 267 -0.45 -19.71 16.01
CA LEU A 267 0.81 -20.19 16.57
C LEU A 267 0.96 -19.79 18.04
N LYS A 268 0.66 -18.53 18.39
CA LYS A 268 0.62 -18.06 19.80
C LYS A 268 -0.36 -18.88 20.63
N LYS A 269 -1.56 -19.13 20.12
CA LYS A 269 -2.56 -19.94 20.82
C LYS A 269 -2.07 -21.37 21.06
N GLN A 270 -1.48 -22.01 20.06
CA GLN A 270 -0.93 -23.37 20.19
C GLN A 270 0.22 -23.40 21.20
N ALA A 271 1.16 -22.45 21.14
CA ALA A 271 2.27 -22.36 22.08
C ALA A 271 1.79 -22.12 23.52
N ARG A 272 0.75 -21.28 23.72
CA ARG A 272 0.11 -21.08 25.03
C ARG A 272 -0.48 -22.37 25.60
N VAL A 273 -1.22 -23.11 24.78
CA VAL A 273 -1.81 -24.40 25.19
C VAL A 273 -0.71 -25.39 25.54
N TRP A 274 0.34 -25.46 24.73
CA TRP A 274 1.48 -26.33 24.98
C TRP A 274 2.22 -25.97 26.27
N LEU A 275 2.54 -24.69 26.50
CA LEU A 275 3.21 -24.23 27.73
C LEU A 275 2.41 -24.56 28.99
N LYS A 276 1.08 -24.40 28.96
CA LYS A 276 0.19 -24.77 30.08
C LYS A 276 0.17 -26.28 30.38
N SER A 277 0.54 -27.10 29.40
CA SER A 277 0.66 -28.56 29.58
C SER A 277 2.03 -29.01 30.11
N GLN A 278 3.03 -28.11 30.15
CA GLN A 278 4.37 -28.41 30.66
C GLN A 278 4.45 -28.26 32.19
N PRO A 279 5.25 -29.08 32.89
CA PRO A 279 5.42 -28.97 34.33
C PRO A 279 6.25 -27.72 34.71
N VAL A 280 5.57 -26.63 35.12
CA VAL A 280 5.95 -25.40 35.89
C VAL A 280 7.31 -24.70 35.63
N ASN A 281 8.24 -25.29 34.88
CA ASN A 281 9.62 -24.82 34.75
C ASN A 281 9.91 -24.16 33.40
N THR A 282 8.91 -23.53 32.79
CA THR A 282 9.11 -22.68 31.62
C THR A 282 9.30 -21.24 32.08
N GLN A 283 10.45 -20.63 31.79
CA GLN A 283 10.72 -19.20 32.01
C GLN A 283 9.80 -18.26 31.21
N LEU A 284 8.92 -18.82 30.37
CA LEU A 284 7.96 -18.12 29.54
C LEU A 284 6.59 -18.12 30.21
N ASP A 285 6.06 -16.91 30.45
CA ASP A 285 4.67 -16.70 30.87
C ASP A 285 3.75 -16.91 29.65
N PRO A 286 2.85 -17.92 29.66
CA PRO A 286 1.95 -18.18 28.54
C PRO A 286 1.09 -16.97 28.18
N GLU A 287 0.65 -16.17 29.15
CA GLU A 287 -0.25 -15.04 28.90
C GLU A 287 0.49 -13.86 28.25
N LYS A 288 1.82 -13.76 28.42
CA LYS A 288 2.66 -12.67 27.89
C LYS A 288 3.51 -13.08 26.70
N LEU A 289 3.21 -14.21 26.07
CA LEU A 289 3.97 -14.72 24.94
C LEU A 289 4.00 -13.73 23.76
N THR A 290 5.20 -13.27 23.39
CA THR A 290 5.41 -12.36 22.26
C THR A 290 5.81 -13.13 21.00
N THR A 291 5.68 -12.47 19.85
CA THR A 291 6.15 -13.02 18.56
C THR A 291 7.65 -13.25 18.57
N ALA A 292 8.42 -12.32 19.14
CA ALA A 292 9.87 -12.44 19.21
C ALA A 292 10.31 -13.66 20.02
N GLN A 293 9.59 -13.98 21.11
CA GLN A 293 9.85 -15.19 21.90
C GLN A 293 9.56 -16.47 21.13
N LEU A 294 8.52 -16.49 20.30
CA LEU A 294 8.23 -17.63 19.43
C LEU A 294 9.31 -17.84 18.37
N ILE A 295 9.76 -16.76 17.71
CA ILE A 295 10.81 -16.82 16.70
C ILE A 295 12.14 -17.28 17.32
N ALA A 296 12.48 -16.77 18.51
CA ALA A 296 13.72 -17.15 19.19
C ALA A 296 13.74 -18.60 19.69
N ALA A 297 12.58 -19.25 19.81
CA ALA A 297 12.46 -20.64 20.23
C ALA A 297 12.48 -21.64 19.06
N TRP A 298 12.47 -21.16 17.81
CA TRP A 298 12.52 -21.96 16.58
C TRP A 298 13.96 -22.07 16.08
#